data_AF-A0AA41D9D8-F1
#
_entry.id   AF-A0AA41D9D8-F1
#
_cell.length_a   1.000
_cell.length_b   1.000
_cell.length_c   1.000
_cell.angle_alpha   90.00
_cell.angle_beta   90.00
_cell.angle_gamma   90.00
#
_symmetry.space_group_name_H-M   'P 1'
#
loop_
_entity.id
_entity.type
_entity.pdbx_description
1 polymer ?
#
loop_
_entity_poly.entity_id
_entity_poly.type
_entity_poly.pdbx_seq_one_letter_code
_entity_poly.pdbx_strand_id
1 'polypeptide(L)'
;MKNIFGKKSSKEELEFVMYCLIIMCVSCLLFVFFRNLDLCYDLGKDDIDGLIAKLLPENVTLLAMAICSVLIYLMLRNVQKGLVFTKRNSNLIMTIGVVLECNGILQMIFNAFLSDTQAGNTIPMIYLLLGVFFLFIACLFKVGIRMKEEQDLTI
;
A
#
# COMPACT_ATOMS: atom_id res chain seq x y z
N MET A 1 30.82 -3.97 -30.55
CA MET A 1 30.24 -4.84 -29.49
C MET A 1 29.50 -4.01 -28.43
N LYS A 2 28.41 -3.30 -28.79
CA LYS A 2 27.76 -2.33 -27.87
C LYS A 2 26.34 -2.74 -27.40
N ASN A 3 25.88 -3.96 -27.70
CA ASN A 3 24.47 -4.37 -27.47
C ASN A 3 24.25 -5.53 -26.47
N ILE A 4 25.29 -6.01 -25.77
CA ILE A 4 25.14 -7.14 -24.84
C ILE A 4 24.94 -6.67 -23.38
N PHE A 5 25.47 -5.51 -23.00
CA PHE A 5 25.38 -5.00 -21.62
C PHE A 5 23.99 -4.43 -21.26
N GLY A 6 23.28 -3.80 -22.21
CA GLY A 6 21.92 -3.30 -21.96
C GLY A 6 20.84 -4.39 -21.87
N LYS A 7 21.10 -5.59 -22.41
CA LYS A 7 20.13 -6.70 -22.42
C LYS A 7 20.17 -7.54 -21.12
N LYS A 8 21.25 -7.43 -20.35
CA LYS A 8 21.46 -8.18 -19.09
C LYS A 8 20.78 -7.49 -17.89
N SER A 9 20.89 -6.16 -17.75
CA SER A 9 20.17 -5.45 -16.66
C SER A 9 18.65 -5.51 -16.84
N SER A 10 18.16 -5.42 -18.09
CA SER A 10 16.73 -5.54 -18.38
C SER A 10 16.12 -6.89 -17.98
N LYS A 11 16.89 -7.99 -17.95
CA LYS A 11 16.41 -9.31 -17.51
C LYS A 11 16.36 -9.41 -16.00
N GLU A 12 17.41 -8.97 -15.32
CA GLU A 12 17.47 -8.96 -13.84
C GLU A 12 16.39 -8.04 -13.25
N GLU A 13 16.14 -6.88 -13.88
CA GLU A 13 15.05 -5.98 -13.52
C GLU A 13 13.67 -6.62 -13.73
N LEU A 14 13.47 -7.32 -14.85
CA LEU A 14 12.21 -8.04 -15.14
C LEU A 14 11.97 -9.18 -14.14
N GLU A 15 13.01 -9.94 -13.79
CA GLU A 15 12.94 -11.01 -12.79
C GLU A 15 12.58 -10.46 -11.41
N PHE A 16 13.15 -9.32 -11.01
CA PHE A 16 12.79 -8.67 -9.75
C PHE A 16 11.35 -8.16 -9.75
N VAL A 17 10.87 -7.55 -10.85
CA VAL A 17 9.46 -7.15 -10.97
C VAL A 17 8.53 -8.36 -10.88
N MET A 18 8.87 -9.43 -11.59
CA MET A 18 8.11 -10.67 -11.57
C MET A 18 8.08 -11.27 -10.16
N TYR A 19 9.20 -11.23 -9.43
CA TYR A 19 9.28 -11.71 -8.05
C TYR A 19 8.43 -10.87 -7.09
N CYS A 20 8.48 -9.53 -7.20
CA CYS A 20 7.59 -8.65 -6.43
C CYS A 20 6.13 -8.89 -6.77
N LEU A 21 5.77 -9.02 -8.06
CA LEU A 21 4.40 -9.34 -8.47
C LEU A 21 3.94 -10.70 -7.93
N ILE A 22 4.79 -11.72 -7.96
CA ILE A 22 4.48 -13.04 -7.39
C ILE A 22 4.22 -12.92 -5.89
N ILE A 23 5.07 -12.21 -5.15
CA ILE A 23 4.87 -12.01 -3.70
C ILE A 23 3.53 -11.31 -3.45
N MET A 24 3.22 -10.25 -4.19
CA MET A 24 1.95 -9.52 -4.05
C MET A 24 0.74 -10.39 -4.39
N CYS A 25 0.82 -11.17 -5.47
CA CYS A 25 -0.25 -12.09 -5.86
C CYS A 25 -0.45 -13.20 -4.81
N VAL A 26 0.63 -13.83 -4.33
CA VAL A 26 0.56 -14.88 -3.31
C VAL A 26 0.00 -14.35 -1.99
N SER A 27 0.44 -13.17 -1.55
CA SER A 27 -0.08 -12.55 -0.32
C SER A 27 -1.56 -12.16 -0.45
N CYS A 28 -2.00 -11.64 -1.60
CA CYS A 28 -3.43 -11.42 -1.87
C CYS A 28 -4.25 -12.73 -1.86
N LEU A 29 -3.74 -13.80 -2.50
CA LEU A 29 -4.43 -15.09 -2.55
C LEU A 29 -4.57 -15.71 -1.15
N LEU A 30 -3.50 -15.68 -0.34
CA LEU A 30 -3.52 -16.17 1.03
C LEU A 30 -4.52 -15.37 1.89
N PHE A 31 -4.51 -14.04 1.77
CA PHE A 31 -5.46 -13.20 2.49
C PHE A 31 -6.91 -13.58 2.14
N VAL A 32 -7.23 -13.66 0.83
CA VAL A 32 -8.58 -14.03 0.36
C VAL A 32 -8.96 -15.43 0.84
N PHE A 33 -8.01 -16.37 0.86
CA PHE A 33 -8.24 -17.72 1.36
C PHE A 33 -8.63 -17.73 2.84
N PHE A 34 -7.86 -17.06 3.71
CA PHE A 34 -8.20 -16.96 5.14
C PHE A 34 -9.54 -16.26 5.37
N ARG A 35 -9.84 -15.21 4.59
CA ARG A 35 -11.14 -14.53 4.66
C ARG A 35 -12.30 -15.46 4.29
N ASN A 36 -12.15 -16.28 3.25
CA ASN A 36 -13.19 -17.23 2.86
C ASN A 36 -13.36 -18.36 3.90
N LEU A 37 -12.28 -18.76 4.59
CA LEU A 37 -12.38 -19.71 5.70
C LEU A 37 -13.15 -19.11 6.87
N ASP A 38 -12.84 -17.88 7.26
CA ASP A 38 -13.53 -17.18 8.35
C ASP A 38 -15.01 -16.97 8.03
N LEU A 39 -15.32 -16.56 6.80
CA LEU A 39 -16.68 -16.43 6.31
C LEU A 39 -17.43 -17.76 6.31
N CYS A 40 -16.78 -18.85 5.86
CA CYS A 40 -17.40 -20.18 5.87
C CYS A 40 -17.65 -20.71 7.28
N TYR A 41 -16.79 -20.34 8.24
CA TYR A 41 -16.95 -20.67 9.64
C TYR A 41 -18.14 -19.91 10.26
N ASP A 42 -18.25 -18.61 10.02
CA ASP A 42 -19.36 -17.78 10.49
C ASP A 42 -20.70 -18.23 9.88
N LEU A 43 -20.74 -18.52 8.57
CA LEU A 43 -21.93 -19.10 7.92
C LEU A 43 -22.30 -20.48 8.47
N GLY A 44 -21.31 -21.33 8.77
CA GLY A 44 -21.55 -22.66 9.33
C GLY A 44 -22.11 -22.64 10.75
N LYS A 45 -22.03 -21.50 11.44
CA LYS A 45 -22.55 -21.29 12.79
C LYS A 45 -23.96 -20.67 12.81
N ASP A 46 -24.55 -20.38 11.64
CA ASP A 46 -25.79 -19.61 11.46
C ASP A 46 -25.77 -18.23 12.16
N ASP A 47 -24.57 -17.71 12.47
CA ASP A 47 -24.35 -16.46 13.20
C ASP A 47 -24.21 -15.30 12.20
N ILE A 48 -25.34 -14.91 11.61
CA ILE A 48 -25.41 -13.88 10.55
C ILE A 48 -25.51 -12.46 11.16
N ASP A 49 -25.80 -12.36 12.45
CA ASP A 49 -25.94 -11.09 13.15
C ASP A 49 -24.59 -10.35 13.20
N GLY A 50 -24.55 -9.14 12.63
CA GLY A 50 -23.33 -8.33 12.56
C GLY A 50 -22.34 -8.72 11.44
N LEU A 51 -22.66 -9.68 10.58
CA LEU A 51 -21.81 -10.08 9.45
C LEU A 51 -21.45 -8.90 8.53
N ILE A 52 -22.42 -8.01 8.26
CA ILE A 52 -22.20 -6.79 7.46
C ILE A 52 -21.25 -5.83 8.19
N ALA A 53 -21.39 -5.69 9.51
CA ALA A 53 -20.54 -4.84 10.33
C ALA A 53 -19.09 -5.33 10.37
N LYS A 54 -18.86 -6.65 10.28
CA LYS A 54 -17.53 -7.27 10.19
C LYS A 54 -16.94 -7.20 8.77
N LEU A 55 -17.72 -7.54 7.74
CA LEU A 55 -17.24 -7.62 6.35
C LEU A 55 -16.94 -6.25 5.74
N LEU A 56 -17.73 -5.22 6.05
CA LEU A 56 -17.59 -3.93 5.38
C LEU A 56 -16.22 -3.24 5.66
N PRO A 57 -15.75 -3.14 6.92
CA PRO A 57 -14.44 -2.56 7.23
C PRO A 57 -13.27 -3.35 6.64
N GLU A 58 -13.36 -4.68 6.64
CA GLU A 58 -12.33 -5.55 6.06
C GLU A 58 -12.21 -5.35 4.54
N ASN A 59 -13.34 -5.26 3.83
CA ASN A 59 -13.32 -5.05 2.39
C ASN A 59 -12.79 -3.66 2.00
N VAL A 60 -13.07 -2.62 2.80
CA VAL A 60 -12.48 -1.29 2.57
C VAL A 60 -10.97 -1.33 2.75
N THR A 61 -10.49 -2.04 3.76
CA THR A 61 -9.06 -2.23 4.03
C THR A 61 -8.37 -2.97 2.90
N LEU A 62 -9.02 -4.01 2.36
CA LEU A 62 -8.52 -4.74 1.20
C LEU A 62 -8.36 -3.88 -0.03
N LEU A 63 -9.35 -3.01 -0.29
CA LEU A 63 -9.29 -2.09 -1.41
C LEU A 63 -8.14 -1.10 -1.24
N ALA A 64 -7.95 -0.56 -0.04
CA ALA A 64 -6.82 0.31 0.28
C ALA A 64 -5.47 -0.40 0.04
N MET A 65 -5.32 -1.65 0.49
CA MET A 65 -4.12 -2.45 0.24
C MET A 65 -3.88 -2.69 -1.25
N ALA A 66 -4.92 -3.01 -2.02
CA ALA A 66 -4.81 -3.20 -3.47
C ALA A 66 -4.35 -1.91 -4.18
N ILE A 67 -4.89 -0.76 -3.80
CA ILE A 67 -4.47 0.54 -4.32
C ILE A 67 -3.00 0.82 -3.97
N CYS A 68 -2.62 0.67 -2.69
CA CYS A 68 -1.23 0.86 -2.24
C CYS A 68 -0.25 -0.05 -2.99
N SER A 69 -0.63 -1.30 -3.24
CA SER A 69 0.15 -2.28 -3.99
C SER A 69 0.47 -1.80 -5.41
N VAL A 70 -0.54 -1.27 -6.12
CA VAL A 70 -0.36 -0.71 -7.47
C VAL A 70 0.56 0.52 -7.43
N LEU A 71 0.40 1.40 -6.44
CA LEU A 71 1.23 2.60 -6.30
C LEU A 71 2.70 2.25 -6.00
N ILE A 72 2.93 1.27 -5.12
CA ILE A 72 4.28 0.76 -4.80
C ILE A 72 4.91 0.14 -6.05
N TYR A 73 4.16 -0.65 -6.81
CA TYR A 73 4.64 -1.22 -8.08
C TYR A 73 5.05 -0.12 -9.09
N LEU A 74 4.24 0.93 -9.25
CA LEU A 74 4.56 2.05 -10.12
C LEU A 74 5.83 2.79 -9.67
N MET A 75 6.01 2.96 -8.35
CA MET A 75 7.23 3.55 -7.79
C MET A 75 8.45 2.68 -8.03
N LEU A 76 8.32 1.36 -7.80
CA LEU A 76 9.38 0.38 -8.02
C LEU A 76 9.87 0.39 -9.47
N ARG A 77 8.93 0.45 -10.42
CA ARG A 77 9.22 0.56 -11.85
C ARG A 77 10.02 1.82 -12.20
N ASN A 78 9.82 2.92 -11.48
CA ASN A 78 10.59 4.15 -11.68
C ASN A 78 12.00 4.02 -11.08
N VAL A 79 12.10 3.44 -9.87
CA VAL A 79 13.38 3.17 -9.20
C VAL A 79 14.30 2.29 -10.06
N GLN A 80 13.74 1.24 -10.69
CA GLN A 80 14.51 0.38 -11.59
C GLN A 80 15.09 1.11 -12.80
N LYS A 81 14.39 2.12 -13.32
CA LYS A 81 14.90 2.97 -14.40
C LYS A 81 15.96 3.99 -13.92
N GLY A 82 16.43 3.88 -12.67
CA GLY A 82 17.32 4.85 -12.03
C GLY A 82 16.63 6.15 -11.61
N LEU A 83 15.32 6.26 -11.77
CA LEU A 83 14.53 7.47 -11.48
C LEU A 83 14.00 7.42 -10.05
N VAL A 84 14.90 7.53 -9.06
CA VAL A 84 14.57 7.42 -7.64
C VAL A 84 13.97 8.73 -7.09
N PHE A 85 14.73 9.82 -7.17
CA PHE A 85 14.32 11.14 -6.65
C PHE A 85 13.61 11.95 -7.73
N THR A 86 12.35 11.61 -8.00
CA THR A 86 11.50 12.33 -8.95
C THR A 86 10.24 12.85 -8.26
N LYS A 87 9.71 14.00 -8.74
CA LYS A 87 8.41 14.52 -8.29
C LYS A 87 7.29 13.47 -8.41
N ARG A 88 7.37 12.62 -9.45
CA ARG A 88 6.43 11.51 -9.65
C ARG A 88 6.47 10.50 -8.51
N ASN A 89 7.66 10.03 -8.11
CA ASN A 89 7.77 9.09 -6.99
C ASN A 89 7.35 9.72 -5.66
N SER A 90 7.72 10.98 -5.41
CA SER A 90 7.25 11.70 -4.22
C SER A 90 5.72 11.77 -4.16
N ASN A 91 5.06 12.05 -5.29
CA ASN A 91 3.60 12.06 -5.36
C ASN A 91 2.99 10.66 -5.13
N LEU A 92 3.60 9.59 -5.65
CA LEU A 92 3.15 8.21 -5.40
C LEU A 92 3.22 7.86 -3.90
N ILE A 93 4.34 8.19 -3.24
CA ILE A 93 4.51 8.00 -1.78
C ILE A 93 3.45 8.82 -1.01
N MET A 94 3.20 10.06 -1.44
CA MET A 94 2.17 10.90 -0.84
C MET A 94 0.77 10.29 -0.97
N THR A 95 0.42 9.77 -2.16
CA THR A 95 -0.86 9.10 -2.39
C THR A 95 -1.00 7.85 -1.54
N ILE A 96 0.07 7.06 -1.36
CA ILE A 96 0.06 5.91 -0.43
C ILE A 96 -0.28 6.39 0.99
N GLY A 97 0.37 7.45 1.47
CA GLY A 97 0.08 8.02 2.78
C GLY A 97 -1.38 8.47 2.94
N VAL A 98 -1.94 9.17 1.95
CA VAL A 98 -3.35 9.60 1.96
C VAL A 98 -4.31 8.40 1.97
N VAL A 99 -4.04 7.36 1.17
CA VAL A 99 -4.89 6.16 1.14
C VAL A 99 -4.92 5.46 2.50
N LEU A 100 -3.78 5.36 3.18
CA LEU A 100 -3.68 4.76 4.51
C LEU A 100 -4.38 5.61 5.59
N GLU A 101 -4.24 6.94 5.54
CA GLU A 101 -5.00 7.86 6.41
C GLU A 101 -6.50 7.70 6.23
N CYS A 102 -6.98 7.76 4.99
CA CYS A 102 -8.40 7.59 4.68
C CYS A 102 -8.92 6.23 5.15
N ASN A 103 -8.13 5.16 4.99
CA ASN A 103 -8.48 3.84 5.49
C ASN A 103 -8.61 3.81 7.02
N GLY A 104 -7.64 4.41 7.75
CA GLY A 104 -7.70 4.51 9.21
C GLY A 104 -8.92 5.28 9.71
N ILE A 105 -9.25 6.42 9.07
CA ILE A 105 -10.44 7.21 9.40
C ILE A 105 -11.72 6.43 9.12
N LEU A 106 -11.83 5.78 7.96
CA LEU A 106 -13.00 4.97 7.61
C LEU A 106 -13.20 3.81 8.59
N GLN A 107 -12.12 3.15 9.02
CA GLN A 107 -12.22 2.12 10.05
C GLN A 107 -12.68 2.66 11.41
N MET A 108 -12.23 3.84 11.83
CA MET A 108 -12.75 4.48 13.05
C MET A 108 -14.26 4.75 12.94
N ILE A 109 -14.71 5.26 11.78
CA ILE A 109 -16.13 5.51 11.52
C ILE A 109 -16.91 4.20 11.60
N PHE A 110 -16.47 3.15 10.91
CA PHE A 110 -17.17 1.85 10.98
C PHE A 110 -17.19 1.28 12.40
N ASN A 111 -16.08 1.35 13.13
CA ASN A 111 -16.06 0.92 14.52
C ASN A 111 -17.03 1.73 15.38
N ALA A 112 -17.22 3.03 15.13
CA ALA A 112 -18.13 3.89 15.88
C ALA A 112 -19.62 3.66 15.57
N PHE A 113 -19.95 3.30 14.34
CA PHE A 113 -21.35 3.19 13.90
C PHE A 113 -21.85 1.75 13.74
N LEU A 114 -20.95 0.77 13.57
CA LEU A 114 -21.32 -0.61 13.26
C LEU A 114 -20.91 -1.63 14.32
N SER A 115 -20.05 -1.28 15.28
CA SER A 115 -19.52 -2.24 16.26
C SER A 115 -20.00 -1.93 17.68
N ASP A 116 -20.85 -2.80 18.24
CA ASP A 116 -21.28 -2.71 19.65
C ASP A 116 -20.16 -3.04 20.66
N THR A 117 -19.02 -3.58 20.19
CA THR A 117 -17.89 -4.01 21.03
C THR A 117 -16.66 -3.15 20.73
N GLN A 118 -16.54 -2.02 21.44
CA GLN A 118 -15.57 -0.96 21.12
C GLN A 118 -14.37 -0.82 22.06
N ALA A 119 -14.21 -1.68 23.07
CA ALA A 119 -13.08 -1.54 23.99
C ALA A 119 -11.82 -2.23 23.44
N GLY A 120 -10.96 -1.48 22.74
CA GLY A 120 -9.55 -1.88 22.51
C GLY A 120 -9.09 -2.14 21.08
N ASN A 121 -9.89 -1.87 20.04
CA ASN A 121 -9.43 -2.04 18.65
C ASN A 121 -8.46 -0.92 18.25
N THR A 122 -7.15 -1.21 18.25
CA THR A 122 -6.07 -0.27 17.89
C THR A 122 -5.72 -0.26 16.39
N ILE A 123 -6.32 -1.14 15.59
CA ILE A 123 -6.05 -1.28 14.15
C ILE A 123 -6.19 0.05 13.39
N PRO A 124 -7.23 0.88 13.61
CA PRO A 124 -7.35 2.17 12.93
C PRO A 124 -6.18 3.10 13.21
N MET A 125 -5.66 3.10 14.45
CA MET A 125 -4.53 3.94 14.86
C MET A 125 -3.24 3.54 14.15
N ILE A 126 -3.05 2.24 13.88
CA ILE A 126 -1.89 1.74 13.12
C ILE A 126 -1.92 2.28 11.68
N TYR A 127 -3.08 2.26 11.03
CA TYR A 127 -3.21 2.80 9.67
C TYR A 127 -2.98 4.32 9.60
N LEU A 128 -3.47 5.08 10.58
CA LEU A 128 -3.18 6.51 10.71
C LEU A 128 -1.68 6.75 10.88
N LEU A 129 -1.03 6.04 11.83
CA LEU A 129 0.41 6.21 12.06
C LEU A 129 1.24 5.91 10.80
N LEU A 130 0.89 4.84 10.08
CA LEU A 130 1.53 4.50 8.80
C LEU A 130 1.27 5.58 7.74
N GLY A 131 0.04 6.10 7.67
CA GLY A 131 -0.33 7.20 6.78
C GLY A 131 0.55 8.44 6.99
N VAL A 132 0.60 8.95 8.23
CA VAL A 132 1.49 10.06 8.62
C VAL A 132 2.94 9.77 8.25
N PHE A 133 3.42 8.56 8.53
CA PHE A 133 4.81 8.18 8.23
C PHE A 133 5.12 8.25 6.73
N PHE A 134 4.23 7.74 5.87
CA PHE A 134 4.40 7.84 4.41
C PHE A 134 4.31 9.30 3.92
N LEU A 135 3.43 10.11 4.48
CA LEU A 135 3.36 11.54 4.16
C LEU A 135 4.65 12.28 4.55
N PHE A 136 5.22 11.93 5.70
CA PHE A 136 6.51 12.45 6.13
C PHE A 136 7.64 12.07 5.15
N ILE A 137 7.72 10.80 4.74
CA ILE A 137 8.68 10.36 3.72
C ILE A 137 8.48 11.13 2.41
N ALA A 138 7.23 11.31 1.97
CA ALA A 138 6.94 12.07 0.76
C ALA A 138 7.46 13.52 0.85
N CYS A 139 7.34 14.15 2.03
CA CYS A 139 7.90 15.47 2.31
C CYS A 139 9.43 15.46 2.21
N LEU A 140 10.11 14.49 2.84
CA LEU A 140 11.57 14.35 2.74
C LEU A 140 12.02 14.22 1.28
N PHE A 141 11.30 13.46 0.47
CA PHE A 141 11.57 13.36 -0.96
C PHE A 141 11.41 14.70 -1.68
N LYS A 142 10.36 15.49 -1.38
CA LYS A 142 10.20 16.83 -1.97
C LYS A 142 11.34 17.77 -1.60
N VAL A 143 11.78 17.75 -0.33
CA VAL A 143 12.92 18.57 0.11
C VAL A 143 14.20 18.12 -0.59
N GLY A 144 14.49 16.82 -0.61
CA GLY A 144 15.69 16.27 -1.27
C GLY A 144 15.74 16.57 -2.78
N ILE A 145 14.59 16.54 -3.47
CA ILE A 145 14.51 16.92 -4.89
C ILE A 145 14.86 18.40 -5.07
N ARG A 146 14.30 19.30 -4.24
CA ARG A 146 14.61 20.74 -4.33
C ARG A 146 16.08 21.04 -4.08
N MET A 147 16.67 20.41 -3.06
CA MET A 147 18.10 20.59 -2.76
C MET A 147 18.99 20.17 -3.95
N LYS A 148 18.62 19.08 -4.63
CA LYS A 148 19.32 18.66 -5.85
C LYS A 148 19.13 19.65 -7.00
N GLU A 149 17.90 20.13 -7.22
CA GLU A 149 17.60 21.15 -8.24
C GLU A 149 18.41 22.45 -7.99
N GLU A 150 18.58 22.87 -6.73
CA GLU A 150 19.37 24.05 -6.35
C GLU A 150 20.88 23.86 -6.54
N GLN A 151 21.41 22.66 -6.25
CA GLN A 151 22.82 22.32 -6.48
C GLN A 151 23.16 22.27 -7.97
N ASP A 152 22.26 21.76 -8.81
CA ASP A 152 22.46 21.71 -10.26
C ASP A 152 22.43 23.11 -10.92
N LEU A 153 21.85 24.13 -10.26
CA LEU A 153 21.79 25.52 -10.74
C LEU A 153 23.01 26.37 -10.38
N THR A 154 23.85 25.92 -9.45
CA THR A 154 25.02 26.67 -8.95
C THR A 154 26.34 26.26 -9.61
N ILE A 155 26.32 25.29 -10.52
CA ILE A 155 27.45 24.80 -11.32
C ILE A 155 27.27 25.25 -12.77
#